data_AF-A0A9Q0P0T4-F1
#
_entry.id   AF-A0A9Q0P0T4-F1
#
_cell.length_a   1.000
_cell.length_b   1.000
_cell.length_c   1.000
_cell.angle_alpha   90.00
_cell.angle_beta   90.00
_cell.angle_gamma   90.00
#
_symmetry.space_group_name_H-M   'P 1'
#
loop_
_entity.id
_entity.type
_entity.pdbx_description
1 polymer ?
#
loop_
_entity_poly.entity_id
_entity_poly.type
_entity_poly.pdbx_seq_one_letter_code
_entity_poly.pdbx_strand_id
1 'polypeptide(L)'
;MWTSSLGENVSLNASKRADQCTHYENIDSVKPEERANCLEDEDMDIPEIVEEIIEMLLAGLRDTDTVVRWSAAKGIGRITSRLTSALSEEVLSSILELFSPGEGDGSWHGACLALAELARRGLLLPMSLPKVVPYVVKALHYDIRRGPHSVGSHVRDAAAYVCWAFGRAYYHIDMRNVLEQLAPHLLTVACYDREVNCRRAAAAAFQENVGRQGNYPHGIDIVNTADYFSLSSRVNSYLHVAVYIAQYEGYLYPFAEELLHNKIGHWDKGLRELAGEALSALVKYDPEHFASSVLEKLIPFTLSSDLCMRHGATLATAEIVLALHQFDYALATEKQKQVAAVVPAIEKARLYRGKGGEIMRSAVSRFIECISSSHLLLPEKIKRSLLDTLTENLRHPNSQIQNVAVKALEHFVQAYLVTKNNEGAGSITSKYLEQLTDQNVAVRRGSAMALGVLPYELLANRWRDVLLKLSSSCMIENKPEDRDAEARVNAVKGLILVLKTLTQERGCYSISCGEDGVSLYHLIKNEVMLSLFKALDDYSVDNRGDVGSWDP
;
A
#
# COMPACT_ATOMS: atom_id res chain seq x y z
N MET A 1 11.15 -11.36 -48.05
CA MET A 1 11.76 -11.18 -49.39
C MET A 1 12.18 -9.73 -49.49
N TRP A 2 13.48 -9.53 -49.74
CA TRP A 2 14.15 -8.31 -50.18
C TRP A 2 14.48 -7.23 -49.13
N THR A 3 15.79 -7.12 -48.99
CA THR A 3 16.69 -6.26 -48.20
C THR A 3 17.05 -4.97 -48.94
N SER A 4 17.69 -4.07 -48.20
CA SER A 4 18.70 -3.06 -48.58
C SER A 4 18.27 -1.81 -49.36
N SER A 5 18.43 -0.64 -48.72
CA SER A 5 19.48 0.32 -49.11
C SER A 5 19.73 1.34 -47.99
N LEU A 6 20.85 1.16 -47.31
CA LEU A 6 21.54 2.17 -46.50
C LEU A 6 22.83 2.48 -47.27
N GLY A 7 23.05 3.73 -47.65
CA GLY A 7 24.30 4.16 -48.26
C GLY A 7 24.16 5.48 -49.02
N GLU A 8 25.01 6.43 -48.63
CA GLU A 8 25.39 7.65 -49.38
C GLU A 8 24.42 8.83 -49.29
N ASN A 9 24.64 9.70 -48.28
CA ASN A 9 24.99 11.12 -48.50
C ASN A 9 25.16 11.83 -47.15
N VAL A 10 26.31 11.60 -46.52
CA VAL A 10 26.88 12.51 -45.51
C VAL A 10 28.30 12.82 -45.96
N SER A 11 28.63 14.11 -45.90
CA SER A 11 29.92 14.76 -46.14
C SER A 11 29.94 15.60 -47.42
N LEU A 12 29.59 16.88 -47.27
CA LEU A 12 30.28 18.04 -47.84
C LEU A 12 29.48 19.30 -47.48
N ASN A 13 29.88 19.98 -46.41
CA ASN A 13 29.92 21.45 -46.27
C ASN A 13 29.96 21.84 -44.77
N ALA A 14 31.04 21.46 -44.11
CA ALA A 14 31.51 22.15 -42.91
C ALA A 14 32.91 22.68 -43.22
N SER A 15 32.99 23.96 -43.62
CA SER A 15 34.16 24.84 -43.46
C SER A 15 33.98 26.05 -44.37
N LYS A 16 33.53 27.16 -43.78
CA LYS A 16 34.15 28.49 -43.94
C LYS A 16 33.39 29.54 -43.13
N ARG A 17 34.18 30.35 -42.41
CA ARG A 17 33.87 31.58 -41.67
C ARG A 17 33.47 31.41 -40.20
N ALA A 18 34.47 31.06 -39.40
CA ALA A 18 34.79 31.88 -38.23
C ALA A 18 35.65 33.06 -38.72
N ASP A 19 35.22 34.29 -38.41
CA ASP A 19 36.04 35.46 -38.10
C ASP A 19 35.17 36.71 -38.21
N GLN A 20 34.66 37.16 -37.06
CA GLN A 20 34.63 38.57 -36.61
C GLN A 20 33.69 38.68 -35.41
N CYS A 21 34.26 38.53 -34.22
CA CYS A 21 33.70 39.06 -32.99
C CYS A 21 34.55 40.26 -32.60
N THR A 22 33.95 41.44 -32.60
CA THR A 22 34.14 42.51 -31.58
C THR A 22 33.30 43.71 -32.02
N HIS A 23 32.16 43.92 -31.37
CA HIS A 23 31.84 45.21 -30.76
C HIS A 23 30.72 44.99 -29.75
N TYR A 24 31.09 45.10 -28.48
CA TYR A 24 30.17 45.42 -27.40
C TYR A 24 29.55 46.78 -27.70
N GLU A 25 28.22 46.85 -27.83
CA GLU A 25 27.48 48.09 -27.60
C GLU A 25 26.00 47.81 -27.32
N ASN A 26 25.63 48.14 -26.09
CA ASN A 26 24.34 48.63 -25.59
C ASN A 26 23.02 47.90 -25.94
N ILE A 27 22.53 47.25 -24.88
CA ILE A 27 21.15 47.21 -24.40
C ILE A 27 20.40 48.53 -24.72
N ASP A 28 19.11 48.39 -25.05
CA ASP A 28 18.11 49.42 -25.39
C ASP A 28 17.95 49.80 -26.87
N SER A 29 17.13 49.03 -27.58
CA SER A 29 16.11 49.56 -28.52
C SER A 29 15.38 48.43 -29.25
N VAL A 30 14.48 47.74 -28.54
CA VAL A 30 13.36 47.05 -29.24
C VAL A 30 12.41 48.16 -29.70
N LYS A 31 12.19 48.22 -31.01
CA LYS A 31 11.33 49.22 -31.67
C LYS A 31 9.90 49.17 -31.09
N PRO A 32 9.19 50.32 -30.97
CA PRO A 32 7.84 50.38 -30.40
C PRO A 32 6.77 49.65 -31.23
N GLU A 33 7.07 49.27 -32.47
CA GLU A 33 6.07 48.77 -33.44
C GLU A 33 5.59 47.34 -33.13
N GLU A 34 6.36 46.51 -32.41
CA GLU A 34 5.91 45.16 -31.99
C GLU A 34 5.10 45.16 -30.68
N ARG A 35 5.19 46.23 -29.87
CA ARG A 35 4.33 46.41 -28.69
C ARG A 35 2.95 47.00 -29.04
N ALA A 36 2.82 47.64 -30.20
CA ALA A 36 1.57 48.24 -30.63
C ALA A 36 0.50 47.19 -31.03
N ASN A 37 0.92 46.01 -31.52
CA ASN A 37 -0.01 44.94 -31.92
C ASN A 37 -0.67 44.18 -30.76
N CYS A 38 -0.26 44.40 -29.49
CA CYS A 38 -0.87 43.72 -28.34
C CYS A 38 -2.08 44.45 -27.75
N LEU A 39 -2.35 45.70 -28.17
CA LEU A 39 -3.41 46.54 -27.60
C LEU A 39 -4.63 46.68 -28.52
N GLU A 40 -4.58 46.15 -29.75
CA GLU A 40 -5.72 46.20 -30.70
C GLU A 40 -6.66 44.98 -30.59
N ASP A 41 -6.33 43.99 -29.75
CA ASP A 41 -7.07 42.71 -29.60
C ASP A 41 -8.09 42.72 -28.44
N GLU A 42 -8.34 43.85 -27.77
CA GLU A 42 -9.31 43.94 -26.66
C GLU A 42 -10.76 44.18 -27.11
N ASP A 43 -10.98 44.65 -28.34
CA ASP A 43 -12.31 45.05 -28.85
C ASP A 43 -12.85 44.08 -29.93
N MET A 44 -12.80 42.76 -29.68
CA MET A 44 -13.51 41.80 -30.54
C MET A 44 -14.94 41.60 -30.05
N ASP A 45 -15.92 42.21 -30.72
CA ASP A 45 -17.34 41.91 -30.53
C ASP A 45 -17.61 40.46 -30.98
N ILE A 46 -17.76 39.55 -30.01
CA ILE A 46 -18.17 38.17 -30.28
C ILE A 46 -19.67 38.16 -30.62
N PRO A 47 -20.10 37.55 -31.74
CA PRO A 47 -21.52 37.33 -31.99
C PRO A 47 -22.14 36.47 -30.88
N GLU A 48 -23.31 36.85 -30.36
CA GLU A 48 -24.04 36.13 -29.29
C GLU A 48 -24.14 34.61 -29.54
N ILE A 49 -24.32 34.20 -30.80
CA ILE A 49 -24.34 32.79 -31.19
C ILE A 49 -23.06 32.01 -30.85
N VAL A 50 -21.89 32.66 -30.85
CA VAL A 50 -20.63 32.03 -30.47
C VAL A 50 -20.58 31.82 -28.96
N GLU A 51 -21.07 32.76 -28.16
CA GLU A 51 -21.21 32.61 -26.71
C GLU A 51 -22.17 31.46 -26.38
N GLU A 52 -23.34 31.42 -27.02
CA GLU A 52 -24.31 30.31 -26.89
C GLU A 52 -23.65 28.96 -27.23
N ILE A 53 -22.85 28.90 -28.30
CA ILE A 53 -22.14 27.67 -28.68
C ILE A 53 -21.09 27.30 -27.62
N ILE A 54 -20.35 28.26 -27.07
CA ILE A 54 -19.36 28.01 -26.01
C ILE A 54 -20.08 27.45 -24.77
N GLU A 55 -21.20 28.04 -24.36
CA GLU A 55 -22.01 27.54 -23.25
C GLU A 55 -22.53 26.12 -23.50
N MET A 56 -23.05 25.84 -24.70
CA MET A 56 -23.48 24.49 -25.08
C MET A 56 -22.32 23.48 -25.01
N LEU A 57 -21.13 23.87 -25.43
CA LEU A 57 -19.96 22.99 -25.37
C LEU A 57 -19.47 22.80 -23.93
N LEU A 58 -19.48 23.84 -23.09
CA LEU A 58 -19.17 23.73 -21.67
C LEU A 58 -20.16 22.81 -20.95
N ALA A 59 -21.46 22.87 -21.29
CA ALA A 59 -22.45 21.91 -20.82
C ALA A 59 -22.14 20.49 -21.32
N GLY A 60 -21.70 20.34 -22.58
CA GLY A 60 -21.28 19.07 -23.16
C GLY A 60 -20.05 18.43 -22.47
N LEU A 61 -19.20 19.21 -21.81
CA LEU A 61 -18.10 18.67 -20.97
C LEU A 61 -18.61 17.92 -19.73
N ARG A 62 -19.84 18.17 -19.29
CA ARG A 62 -20.49 17.51 -18.15
C ARG A 62 -21.30 16.27 -18.54
N ASP A 63 -21.41 15.97 -19.84
CA ASP A 63 -22.25 14.89 -20.34
C ASP A 63 -21.85 13.52 -19.76
N THR A 64 -22.79 12.58 -19.67
CA THR A 64 -22.54 11.22 -19.19
C THR A 64 -21.61 10.42 -20.11
N ASP A 65 -21.71 10.64 -21.42
CA ASP A 65 -20.98 9.91 -22.43
C ASP A 65 -19.63 10.56 -22.75
N THR A 66 -18.58 9.74 -22.69
CA THR A 66 -17.20 10.18 -22.99
C THR A 66 -17.07 10.74 -24.41
N VAL A 67 -17.83 10.21 -25.38
CA VAL A 67 -17.79 10.70 -26.77
C VAL A 67 -18.30 12.12 -26.86
N VAL A 68 -19.33 12.47 -26.11
CA VAL A 68 -19.89 13.83 -26.06
C VAL A 68 -18.87 14.77 -25.41
N ARG A 69 -18.34 14.40 -24.23
CA ARG A 69 -17.29 15.20 -23.54
C ARG A 69 -16.06 15.45 -24.42
N TRP A 70 -15.58 14.44 -25.12
CA TRP A 70 -14.44 14.55 -26.03
C TRP A 70 -14.73 15.42 -27.25
N SER A 71 -15.94 15.32 -27.80
CA SER A 71 -16.38 16.16 -28.92
C SER A 71 -16.51 17.62 -28.50
N ALA A 72 -17.07 17.86 -27.31
CA ALA A 72 -17.18 19.18 -26.70
C ALA A 72 -15.80 19.81 -26.46
N ALA A 73 -14.86 19.07 -25.85
CA ALA A 73 -13.48 19.53 -25.63
C ALA A 73 -12.78 19.95 -26.93
N LYS A 74 -12.95 19.17 -28.01
CA LYS A 74 -12.43 19.52 -29.34
C LYS A 74 -13.11 20.74 -29.93
N GLY A 75 -14.42 20.89 -29.73
CA GLY A 75 -15.20 22.05 -30.15
C GLY A 75 -14.67 23.32 -29.48
N ILE A 76 -14.50 23.27 -28.15
CA ILE A 76 -13.92 24.37 -27.36
C ILE A 76 -12.55 24.73 -27.91
N GLY A 77 -11.62 23.78 -28.03
CA GLY A 77 -10.29 24.07 -28.55
C GLY A 77 -10.28 24.67 -29.97
N ARG A 78 -11.26 24.35 -30.82
CA ARG A 78 -11.39 24.95 -32.16
C ARG A 78 -11.94 26.38 -32.12
N ILE A 79 -12.96 26.63 -31.31
CA ILE A 79 -13.56 27.97 -31.18
C ILE A 79 -12.59 28.91 -30.48
N THR A 80 -11.98 28.47 -29.37
CA THR A 80 -10.98 29.26 -28.64
C THR A 80 -9.81 29.67 -29.52
N SER A 81 -9.42 28.86 -30.52
CA SER A 81 -8.37 29.25 -31.50
C SER A 81 -8.72 30.42 -32.42
N ARG A 82 -9.97 30.89 -32.37
CA ARG A 82 -10.48 32.04 -33.14
C ARG A 82 -10.83 33.23 -32.24
N LEU A 83 -10.63 33.11 -30.93
CA LEU A 83 -10.86 34.16 -29.96
C LEU A 83 -9.57 34.93 -29.67
N THR A 84 -9.71 36.14 -29.12
CA THR A 84 -8.57 36.92 -28.61
C THR A 84 -8.00 36.25 -27.35
N SER A 85 -6.81 36.69 -26.93
CA SER A 85 -6.17 36.14 -25.74
C SER A 85 -7.00 36.35 -24.46
N ALA A 86 -7.69 37.48 -24.33
CA ALA A 86 -8.53 37.79 -23.17
C ALA A 86 -9.70 36.81 -23.06
N LEU A 87 -10.44 36.64 -24.16
CA LEU A 87 -11.59 35.74 -24.24
C LEU A 87 -11.17 34.27 -24.11
N SER A 88 -9.97 33.91 -24.56
CA SER A 88 -9.42 32.57 -24.33
C SER A 88 -9.17 32.27 -22.84
N GLU A 89 -8.73 33.27 -22.07
CA GLU A 89 -8.54 33.14 -20.62
C GLU A 89 -9.89 33.09 -19.85
N GLU A 90 -10.94 33.73 -20.38
CA GLU A 90 -12.31 33.57 -19.86
C GLU A 90 -12.81 32.14 -20.05
N VAL A 91 -12.67 31.57 -21.27
CA VAL A 91 -13.01 30.17 -21.54
C VAL A 91 -12.21 29.23 -20.64
N LEU A 92 -10.92 29.48 -20.44
CA LEU A 92 -10.10 28.71 -19.50
C LEU A 92 -10.67 28.79 -18.08
N SER A 93 -11.07 29.98 -17.63
CA SER A 93 -11.65 30.18 -16.31
C SER A 93 -12.95 29.39 -16.14
N SER A 94 -13.84 29.38 -17.14
CA SER A 94 -15.06 28.54 -17.13
C SER A 94 -14.74 27.04 -17.11
N ILE A 95 -13.69 26.59 -17.80
CA ILE A 95 -13.25 25.18 -17.71
C ILE A 95 -12.75 24.86 -16.30
N LEU A 96 -12.04 25.78 -15.66
CA LEU A 96 -11.49 25.55 -14.31
C LEU A 96 -12.58 25.45 -13.24
N GLU A 97 -13.74 26.08 -13.43
CA GLU A 97 -14.91 25.94 -12.55
C GLU A 97 -15.49 24.51 -12.53
N LEU A 98 -15.28 23.73 -13.60
CA LEU A 98 -15.71 22.32 -13.69
C LEU A 98 -14.97 21.40 -12.72
N PHE A 99 -13.82 21.83 -12.19
CA PHE A 99 -13.09 21.13 -11.12
C PHE A 99 -13.62 21.45 -9.72
N SER A 100 -14.79 22.08 -9.60
CA SER A 100 -15.34 22.35 -8.27
C SER A 100 -15.72 21.03 -7.56
N PRO A 101 -15.61 20.97 -6.22
CA PRO A 101 -15.98 19.76 -5.46
C PRO A 101 -17.46 19.36 -5.56
N GLY A 102 -18.33 20.28 -5.98
CA GLY A 102 -19.76 20.02 -6.21
C GLY A 102 -20.04 19.31 -7.54
N GLU A 103 -19.07 19.27 -8.44
CA GLU A 103 -19.21 18.69 -9.77
C GLU A 103 -18.95 17.17 -9.77
N GLY A 104 -19.56 16.48 -10.73
CA GLY A 104 -19.36 15.04 -10.94
C GLY A 104 -18.01 14.70 -11.57
N ASP A 105 -17.66 13.43 -11.52
CA ASP A 105 -16.46 12.85 -12.14
C ASP A 105 -16.43 13.05 -13.66
N GLY A 106 -17.60 13.04 -14.31
CA GLY A 106 -17.72 13.37 -15.74
C GLY A 106 -17.26 14.80 -16.08
N SER A 107 -17.58 15.77 -15.21
CA SER A 107 -17.21 17.18 -15.37
C SER A 107 -15.70 17.38 -15.26
N TRP A 108 -15.08 16.81 -14.21
CA TRP A 108 -13.62 16.82 -14.02
C TRP A 108 -12.88 16.16 -15.19
N HIS A 109 -13.42 15.05 -15.71
CA HIS A 109 -12.88 14.38 -16.87
C HIS A 109 -12.99 15.24 -18.13
N GLY A 110 -14.17 15.81 -18.42
CA GLY A 110 -14.37 16.72 -19.55
C GLY A 110 -13.45 17.93 -19.49
N ALA A 111 -13.28 18.51 -18.29
CA ALA A 111 -12.36 19.61 -18.06
C ALA A 111 -10.90 19.24 -18.36
N CYS A 112 -10.44 18.05 -17.93
CA CYS A 112 -9.12 17.54 -18.30
C CYS A 112 -8.95 17.40 -19.81
N LEU A 113 -9.95 16.86 -20.52
CA LEU A 113 -9.91 16.76 -21.99
C LEU A 113 -9.82 18.13 -22.66
N ALA A 114 -10.58 19.11 -22.17
CA ALA A 114 -10.55 20.47 -22.69
C ALA A 114 -9.18 21.14 -22.44
N LEU A 115 -8.62 21.00 -21.24
CA LEU A 115 -7.27 21.49 -20.93
C LEU A 115 -6.20 20.89 -21.85
N ALA A 116 -6.28 19.59 -22.12
CA ALA A 116 -5.36 18.93 -23.04
C ALA A 116 -5.52 19.44 -24.49
N GLU A 117 -6.75 19.70 -24.95
CA GLU A 117 -7.01 20.30 -26.26
C GLU A 117 -6.50 21.75 -26.35
N LEU A 118 -6.67 22.56 -25.31
CA LEU A 118 -6.13 23.92 -25.26
C LEU A 118 -4.59 23.90 -25.30
N ALA A 119 -3.95 23.05 -24.49
CA ALA A 119 -2.49 22.90 -24.49
C ALA A 119 -1.95 22.48 -25.86
N ARG A 120 -2.51 21.42 -26.46
CA ARG A 120 -2.07 20.91 -27.78
C ARG A 120 -2.20 21.92 -28.93
N ARG A 121 -3.06 22.94 -28.76
CA ARG A 121 -3.29 24.00 -29.75
C ARG A 121 -2.52 25.29 -29.45
N GLY A 122 -1.73 25.32 -28.38
CA GLY A 122 -1.01 26.52 -27.93
C GLY A 122 -1.92 27.61 -27.36
N LEU A 123 -3.14 27.26 -26.92
CA LEU A 123 -4.15 28.19 -26.41
C LEU A 123 -4.07 28.35 -24.88
N LEU A 124 -3.46 27.39 -24.20
CA LEU A 124 -3.14 27.51 -22.79
C LEU A 124 -1.76 28.16 -22.66
N LEU A 125 -1.70 29.45 -22.32
CA LEU A 125 -0.45 30.20 -22.24
C LEU A 125 0.42 29.75 -21.05
N PRO A 126 1.76 29.82 -21.14
CA PRO A 126 2.65 29.43 -20.05
C PRO A 126 2.37 30.15 -18.71
N MET A 127 1.97 31.42 -18.77
CA MET A 127 1.60 32.21 -17.59
C MET A 127 0.35 31.68 -16.85
N SER A 128 -0.50 30.91 -17.52
CA SER A 128 -1.68 30.29 -16.92
C SER A 128 -1.37 28.92 -16.30
N LEU A 129 -0.20 28.31 -16.57
CA LEU A 129 0.19 27.00 -16.01
C LEU A 129 0.18 26.97 -14.47
N PRO A 130 0.70 27.98 -13.73
CA PRO A 130 0.60 27.99 -12.27
C PRO A 130 -0.84 27.95 -11.74
N LYS A 131 -1.81 28.49 -12.48
CA LYS A 131 -3.24 28.43 -12.15
C LYS A 131 -3.82 27.05 -12.46
N VAL A 132 -3.38 26.38 -13.54
CA VAL A 132 -3.91 25.09 -14.00
C VAL A 132 -3.33 23.88 -13.25
N VAL A 133 -2.03 23.88 -12.96
CA VAL A 133 -1.31 22.74 -12.36
C VAL A 133 -1.97 22.23 -11.07
N PRO A 134 -2.42 23.07 -10.12
CA PRO A 134 -3.09 22.59 -8.92
C PRO A 134 -4.36 21.77 -9.19
N TYR A 135 -5.11 22.09 -10.26
CA TYR A 135 -6.29 21.32 -10.65
C TYR A 135 -5.91 19.99 -11.29
N VAL A 136 -4.87 19.98 -12.12
CA VAL A 136 -4.34 18.75 -12.72
C VAL A 136 -3.82 17.80 -11.64
N VAL A 137 -3.11 18.30 -10.63
CA VAL A 137 -2.66 17.51 -9.47
C VAL A 137 -3.85 16.92 -8.72
N LYS A 138 -4.89 17.70 -8.44
CA LYS A 138 -6.12 17.17 -7.82
C LYS A 138 -6.78 16.10 -8.68
N ALA A 139 -6.80 16.28 -10.01
CA ALA A 139 -7.39 15.32 -10.94
C ALA A 139 -6.58 14.02 -11.04
N LEU A 140 -5.25 14.08 -10.99
CA LEU A 140 -4.35 12.91 -10.93
C LEU A 140 -4.61 12.05 -9.68
N HIS A 141 -5.10 12.66 -8.60
CA HIS A 141 -5.42 11.99 -7.33
C HIS A 141 -6.92 11.86 -7.10
N TYR A 142 -7.76 12.00 -8.13
CA TYR A 142 -9.21 11.89 -8.02
C TYR A 142 -9.64 10.42 -7.86
N ASP A 143 -9.66 9.95 -6.61
CA ASP A 143 -10.09 8.62 -6.21
C ASP A 143 -11.19 8.72 -5.14
N ILE A 144 -12.43 8.93 -5.60
CA ILE A 144 -13.57 9.20 -4.71
C ILE A 144 -14.35 7.92 -4.44
N ARG A 145 -14.46 7.57 -3.15
CA ARG A 145 -15.29 6.46 -2.70
C ARG A 145 -16.77 6.77 -2.87
N ARG A 146 -17.47 5.99 -3.71
CA ARG A 146 -18.94 5.96 -3.84
C ARG A 146 -19.46 4.59 -3.42
N GLY A 147 -19.85 4.48 -2.15
CA GLY A 147 -20.35 3.24 -1.57
C GLY A 147 -19.28 2.14 -1.54
N PRO A 148 -19.51 0.97 -2.19
CA PRO A 148 -18.54 -0.13 -2.25
C PRO A 148 -17.51 0.00 -3.40
N HIS A 149 -17.58 1.04 -4.23
CA HIS A 149 -16.66 1.24 -5.35
C HIS A 149 -15.96 2.61 -5.26
N SER A 150 -14.90 2.78 -6.04
CA SER A 150 -14.28 4.08 -6.29
C SER A 150 -14.59 4.56 -7.70
N VAL A 151 -14.78 5.86 -7.87
CA VAL A 151 -14.91 6.51 -9.18
C VAL A 151 -13.72 7.43 -9.42
N GLY A 152 -13.45 7.72 -10.70
CA GLY A 152 -12.39 8.65 -11.07
C GLY A 152 -11.20 8.06 -11.81
N SER A 153 -11.19 6.77 -12.14
CA SER A 153 -10.12 6.18 -12.96
C SER A 153 -9.96 6.90 -14.30
N HIS A 154 -11.08 7.21 -14.95
CA HIS A 154 -11.11 8.01 -16.18
C HIS A 154 -10.62 9.45 -15.95
N VAL A 155 -10.96 10.09 -14.83
CA VAL A 155 -10.46 11.44 -14.48
C VAL A 155 -8.93 11.43 -14.34
N ARG A 156 -8.38 10.46 -13.61
CA ARG A 156 -6.93 10.31 -13.41
C ARG A 156 -6.19 10.01 -14.71
N ASP A 157 -6.76 9.15 -15.54
CA ASP A 157 -6.26 8.86 -16.89
C ASP A 157 -6.25 10.13 -17.77
N ALA A 158 -7.33 10.90 -17.78
CA ALA A 158 -7.41 12.17 -18.51
C ALA A 158 -6.45 13.22 -17.94
N ALA A 159 -6.23 13.27 -16.63
CA ALA A 159 -5.24 14.15 -16.02
C ALA A 159 -3.81 13.78 -16.44
N ALA A 160 -3.49 12.49 -16.51
CA ALA A 160 -2.23 12.03 -17.08
C ALA A 160 -2.12 12.42 -18.57
N TYR A 161 -3.21 12.37 -19.34
CA TYR A 161 -3.24 12.85 -20.72
C TYR A 161 -2.98 14.37 -20.82
N VAL A 162 -3.44 15.19 -19.87
CA VAL A 162 -3.06 16.62 -19.78
C VAL A 162 -1.55 16.76 -19.60
N CYS A 163 -0.96 16.03 -18.65
CA CYS A 163 0.49 16.06 -18.43
C CYS A 163 1.29 15.59 -19.66
N TRP A 164 0.79 14.58 -20.38
CA TRP A 164 1.36 14.13 -21.64
C TRP A 164 1.27 15.22 -22.72
N ALA A 165 0.14 15.92 -22.82
CA ALA A 165 -0.05 17.04 -23.73
C ALA A 165 0.92 18.20 -23.45
N PHE A 166 1.16 18.52 -22.18
CA PHE A 166 2.13 19.56 -21.79
C PHE A 166 3.53 19.28 -22.32
N GLY A 167 4.02 18.05 -22.19
CA GLY A 167 5.33 17.66 -22.68
C GLY A 167 5.52 17.88 -24.18
N ARG A 168 4.43 17.92 -24.95
CA ARG A 168 4.43 18.15 -26.40
C ARG A 168 4.20 19.60 -26.80
N ALA A 169 3.49 20.35 -25.96
CA ALA A 169 3.00 21.67 -26.30
C ALA A 169 3.99 22.80 -25.95
N TYR A 170 4.82 22.59 -24.93
CA TYR A 170 5.65 23.66 -24.37
C TYR A 170 7.15 23.38 -24.48
N TYR A 171 7.93 24.46 -24.44
CA TYR A 171 9.39 24.41 -24.40
C TYR A 171 9.91 24.12 -22.98
N HIS A 172 11.14 23.61 -22.90
CA HIS A 172 11.81 23.25 -21.64
C HIS A 172 11.85 24.39 -20.62
N ILE A 173 12.05 25.63 -21.07
CA ILE A 173 12.10 26.81 -20.18
C ILE A 173 10.78 27.00 -19.42
N ASP A 174 9.64 26.86 -20.11
CA ASP A 174 8.33 27.06 -19.50
C ASP A 174 7.95 25.88 -18.61
N MET A 175 8.35 24.67 -19.00
CA MET A 175 7.93 23.45 -18.32
C MET A 175 8.77 23.09 -17.10
N ARG A 176 10.02 23.56 -16.98
CA ARG A 176 10.93 23.16 -15.89
C ARG A 176 10.28 23.13 -14.50
N ASN A 177 9.72 24.26 -14.07
CA ASN A 177 9.10 24.38 -12.73
C ASN A 177 7.78 23.59 -12.61
N VAL A 178 7.05 23.46 -13.71
CA VAL A 178 5.79 22.70 -13.77
C VAL A 178 6.07 21.21 -13.63
N LEU A 179 7.13 20.74 -14.27
CA LEU A 179 7.56 19.36 -14.26
C LEU A 179 8.16 18.92 -12.93
N GLU A 180 8.94 19.79 -12.28
CA GLU A 180 9.41 19.55 -10.91
C GLU A 180 8.24 19.33 -9.94
N GLN A 181 7.12 20.03 -10.14
CA GLN A 181 5.89 19.83 -9.35
C GLN A 181 5.12 18.57 -9.77
N LEU A 182 4.96 18.31 -11.07
CA LEU A 182 4.12 17.20 -11.56
C LEU A 182 4.80 15.83 -11.46
N ALA A 183 6.13 15.75 -11.54
CA ALA A 183 6.86 14.49 -11.57
C ALA A 183 6.57 13.60 -10.35
N PRO A 184 6.65 14.10 -9.09
CA PRO A 184 6.28 13.30 -7.93
C PRO A 184 4.84 12.78 -8.00
N HIS A 185 3.88 13.59 -8.44
CA HIS A 185 2.48 13.17 -8.56
C HIS A 185 2.25 12.13 -9.66
N LEU A 186 2.90 12.27 -10.81
CA LEU A 186 2.82 11.27 -11.88
C LEU A 186 3.42 9.95 -11.43
N LEU A 187 4.56 9.97 -10.74
CA LEU A 187 5.24 8.75 -10.31
C LEU A 187 4.54 8.08 -9.13
N THR A 188 3.92 8.84 -8.22
CA THR A 188 3.08 8.24 -7.17
C THR A 188 1.83 7.61 -7.75
N VAL A 189 1.18 8.22 -8.76
CA VAL A 189 0.08 7.57 -9.50
C VAL A 189 0.59 6.34 -10.25
N ALA A 190 1.73 6.43 -10.94
CA ALA A 190 2.34 5.29 -11.63
C ALA A 190 2.61 4.11 -10.70
N CYS A 191 2.97 4.35 -9.45
CA CYS A 191 3.31 3.30 -8.49
C CYS A 191 2.11 2.81 -7.66
N TYR A 192 1.27 3.73 -7.19
CA TYR A 192 0.29 3.49 -6.13
C TYR A 192 -1.17 3.60 -6.58
N ASP A 193 -1.44 3.79 -7.87
CA ASP A 193 -2.81 3.70 -8.36
C ASP A 193 -3.30 2.25 -8.34
N ARG A 194 -4.56 2.05 -7.94
CA ARG A 194 -5.23 0.75 -7.98
C ARG A 194 -5.35 0.23 -9.42
N GLU A 195 -5.71 1.11 -10.34
CA GLU A 195 -6.06 0.77 -11.71
C GLU A 195 -4.81 0.75 -12.60
N VAL A 196 -4.60 -0.37 -13.29
CA VAL A 196 -3.39 -0.58 -14.13
C VAL A 196 -3.30 0.43 -15.27
N ASN A 197 -4.44 0.86 -15.81
CA ASN A 197 -4.49 1.84 -16.89
C ASN A 197 -3.99 3.20 -16.41
N CYS A 198 -4.44 3.65 -15.23
CA CYS A 198 -3.98 4.90 -14.62
C CYS A 198 -2.48 4.87 -14.31
N ARG A 199 -1.96 3.74 -13.79
CA ARG A 199 -0.52 3.56 -13.55
C ARG A 199 0.28 3.76 -14.85
N ARG A 200 -0.14 3.10 -15.92
CA ARG A 200 0.52 3.17 -17.23
C ARG A 200 0.38 4.54 -17.89
N ALA A 201 -0.78 5.19 -17.77
CA ALA A 201 -1.01 6.51 -18.31
C ALA A 201 -0.09 7.55 -17.64
N ALA A 202 0.02 7.52 -16.32
CA ALA A 202 0.90 8.42 -15.58
C ALA A 202 2.39 8.18 -15.92
N ALA A 203 2.81 6.92 -16.04
CA ALA A 203 4.16 6.57 -16.47
C ALA A 203 4.45 7.01 -17.92
N ALA A 204 3.49 6.84 -18.84
CA ALA A 204 3.62 7.30 -20.22
C ALA A 204 3.70 8.83 -20.31
N ALA A 205 2.92 9.55 -19.51
CA ALA A 205 3.00 11.00 -19.41
C ALA A 205 4.36 11.46 -18.87
N PHE A 206 4.88 10.79 -17.83
CA PHE A 206 6.23 11.06 -17.33
C PHE A 206 7.30 10.78 -18.40
N GLN A 207 7.22 9.64 -19.09
CA GLN A 207 8.13 9.26 -20.17
C GLN A 207 8.15 10.28 -21.32
N GLU A 208 6.98 10.77 -21.76
CA GLU A 208 6.90 11.79 -22.82
C GLU A 208 7.62 13.08 -22.41
N ASN A 209 7.46 13.50 -21.15
CA ASN A 209 8.12 14.70 -20.63
C ASN A 209 9.64 14.49 -20.52
N VAL A 210 10.10 13.35 -20.00
CA VAL A 210 11.54 13.01 -19.96
C VAL A 210 12.16 13.05 -21.35
N GLY A 211 11.48 12.47 -22.35
CA GLY A 211 12.00 12.37 -23.72
C GLY A 211 12.02 13.69 -24.48
N ARG A 212 11.13 14.64 -24.16
CA ARG A 212 11.01 15.91 -24.90
C ARG A 212 11.68 17.09 -24.22
N GLN A 213 11.50 17.19 -22.91
CA GLN A 213 11.96 18.35 -22.15
C GLN A 213 13.46 18.21 -21.85
N GLY A 214 13.95 16.97 -21.72
CA GLY A 214 15.36 16.70 -21.44
C GLY A 214 15.76 17.12 -20.03
N ASN A 215 16.99 16.77 -19.63
CA ASN A 215 17.59 17.19 -18.36
C ASN A 215 16.81 16.85 -17.08
N TYR A 216 16.05 15.75 -17.08
CA TYR A 216 15.43 15.22 -15.88
C TYR A 216 16.41 14.37 -15.07
N PRO A 217 16.68 14.72 -13.80
CA PRO A 217 17.52 13.90 -12.93
C PRO A 217 16.99 12.47 -12.89
N HIS A 218 17.81 11.51 -13.32
CA HIS A 218 17.50 10.07 -13.36
C HIS A 218 16.24 9.69 -14.18
N GLY A 219 15.75 10.58 -15.05
CA GLY A 219 14.49 10.37 -15.77
C GLY A 219 14.49 9.09 -16.63
N ILE A 220 15.60 8.79 -17.30
CA ILE A 220 15.72 7.57 -18.13
C ILE A 220 15.68 6.31 -17.28
N ASP A 221 16.39 6.28 -16.15
CA ASP A 221 16.43 5.13 -15.25
C ASP A 221 15.05 4.88 -14.61
N ILE A 222 14.34 5.95 -14.25
CA ILE A 222 12.97 5.88 -13.75
C ILE A 222 12.02 5.34 -14.83
N VAL A 223 12.09 5.84 -16.07
CA VAL A 223 11.26 5.36 -17.18
C VAL A 223 11.49 3.88 -17.47
N ASN A 224 12.75 3.44 -17.49
CA ASN A 224 13.08 2.04 -17.72
C ASN A 224 12.58 1.13 -16.59
N THR A 225 12.53 1.64 -15.36
CA THR A 225 12.04 0.87 -14.20
C THR A 225 10.51 0.86 -14.13
N ALA A 226 9.87 1.99 -14.40
CA ALA A 226 8.42 2.18 -14.43
C ALA A 226 7.84 1.86 -15.82
N ASP A 227 8.28 0.76 -16.42
CA ASP A 227 7.83 0.33 -17.74
C ASP A 227 6.41 -0.28 -17.73
N TYR A 228 5.88 -0.52 -18.93
CA TYR A 228 4.54 -1.07 -19.13
C TYR A 228 4.29 -2.41 -18.43
N PHE A 229 5.30 -3.28 -18.37
CA PHE A 229 5.23 -4.62 -17.78
C PHE A 229 5.38 -4.56 -16.27
N SER A 230 6.37 -3.84 -15.74
CA SER A 230 6.65 -3.72 -14.31
C SER A 230 5.46 -3.11 -13.56
N LEU A 231 4.73 -2.20 -14.21
CA LEU A 231 3.52 -1.55 -13.67
C LEU A 231 2.25 -2.40 -13.75
N SER A 232 2.31 -3.59 -14.37
CA SER A 232 1.15 -4.48 -14.49
C SER A 232 0.74 -5.07 -13.14
N SER A 233 1.71 -5.47 -12.32
CA SER A 233 1.49 -6.04 -10.99
C SER A 233 1.48 -4.95 -9.93
N ARG A 234 0.34 -4.80 -9.23
CA ARG A 234 0.21 -3.85 -8.09
C ARG A 234 1.30 -4.08 -7.04
N VAL A 235 1.55 -5.34 -6.67
CA VAL A 235 2.56 -5.68 -5.66
C VAL A 235 3.95 -5.24 -6.12
N ASN A 236 4.30 -5.52 -7.38
CA ASN A 236 5.57 -5.10 -7.95
C ASN A 236 5.70 -3.57 -8.03
N SER A 237 4.63 -2.87 -8.43
CA SER A 237 4.61 -1.41 -8.48
C SER A 237 4.87 -0.79 -7.11
N TYR A 238 4.22 -1.29 -6.05
CA TYR A 238 4.36 -0.75 -4.70
C TYR A 238 5.71 -1.09 -4.04
N LEU A 239 6.18 -2.33 -4.18
CA LEU A 239 7.31 -2.85 -3.38
C LEU A 239 8.65 -2.83 -4.11
N HIS A 240 8.66 -2.72 -5.44
CA HIS A 240 9.90 -2.72 -6.23
C HIS A 240 10.07 -1.45 -7.03
N VAL A 241 9.09 -1.10 -7.89
CA VAL A 241 9.19 0.10 -8.74
C VAL A 241 9.22 1.36 -7.88
N ALA A 242 8.28 1.50 -6.94
CA ALA A 242 8.21 2.67 -6.08
C ALA A 242 9.45 2.84 -5.19
N VAL A 243 9.90 1.72 -4.63
CA VAL A 243 11.09 1.69 -3.77
C VAL A 243 12.33 2.07 -4.56
N TYR A 244 12.48 1.57 -5.78
CA TYR A 244 13.59 1.99 -6.66
C TYR A 244 13.54 3.48 -6.97
N ILE A 245 12.38 4.04 -7.31
CA ILE A 245 12.24 5.46 -7.62
C ILE A 245 12.55 6.34 -6.40
N ALA A 246 12.10 5.92 -5.22
CA ALA A 246 12.30 6.66 -3.97
C ALA A 246 13.77 6.82 -3.55
N GLN A 247 14.71 6.06 -4.15
CA GLN A 247 16.14 6.23 -3.92
C GLN A 247 16.69 7.55 -4.47
N TYR A 248 15.98 8.16 -5.43
CA TYR A 248 16.39 9.41 -6.05
C TYR A 248 15.85 10.61 -5.25
N GLU A 249 16.64 11.68 -5.23
CA GLU A 249 16.31 12.92 -4.51
C GLU A 249 14.95 13.48 -4.94
N GLY A 250 14.15 13.90 -3.95
CA GLY A 250 12.83 14.51 -4.19
C GLY A 250 11.65 13.54 -4.23
N TYR A 251 11.86 12.21 -4.27
CA TYR A 251 10.74 11.25 -4.36
C TYR A 251 10.39 10.51 -3.07
N LEU A 252 11.35 10.29 -2.15
CA LEU A 252 11.10 9.55 -0.90
C LEU A 252 9.91 10.12 -0.10
N TYR A 253 9.94 11.43 0.21
CA TYR A 253 8.91 12.05 1.04
C TYR A 253 7.56 12.14 0.35
N PRO A 254 7.43 12.56 -0.93
CA PRO A 254 6.14 12.50 -1.64
C PRO A 254 5.53 11.10 -1.69
N PHE A 255 6.37 10.06 -1.84
CA PHE A 255 5.90 8.68 -1.85
C PHE A 255 5.40 8.22 -0.48
N ALA A 256 6.14 8.55 0.59
CA ALA A 256 5.73 8.27 1.95
C ALA A 256 4.43 9.01 2.33
N GLU A 257 4.32 10.29 1.95
CA GLU A 257 3.14 11.12 2.23
C GLU A 257 1.90 10.64 1.46
N GLU A 258 2.05 10.16 0.21
CA GLU A 258 0.96 9.56 -0.56
C GLU A 258 0.44 8.28 0.12
N LEU A 259 1.35 7.40 0.54
CA LEU A 259 0.97 6.18 1.26
C LEU A 259 0.25 6.52 2.57
N LEU A 260 0.77 7.50 3.32
CA LEU A 260 0.25 7.91 4.63
C LEU A 260 -1.11 8.60 4.56
N HIS A 261 -1.37 9.46 3.58
CA HIS A 261 -2.62 10.22 3.52
C HIS A 261 -3.72 9.51 2.74
N ASN A 262 -3.37 8.79 1.67
CA ASN A 262 -4.34 8.26 0.73
C ASN A 262 -4.46 6.73 0.77
N LYS A 263 -3.35 6.00 1.00
CA LYS A 263 -3.36 4.52 0.81
C LYS A 263 -3.61 3.74 2.10
N ILE A 264 -3.06 4.13 3.24
CA ILE A 264 -3.36 3.46 4.51
C ILE A 264 -4.83 3.61 4.93
N GLY A 265 -5.50 4.68 4.50
CA GLY A 265 -6.93 4.93 4.74
C GLY A 265 -7.85 4.38 3.66
N HIS A 266 -7.30 3.77 2.61
CA HIS A 266 -8.08 3.34 1.45
C HIS A 266 -9.11 2.27 1.82
N TRP A 267 -10.27 2.23 1.16
CA TRP A 267 -11.37 1.33 1.52
C TRP A 267 -11.09 -0.16 1.21
N ASP A 268 -10.29 -0.44 0.19
CA ASP A 268 -9.81 -1.79 -0.14
C ASP A 268 -8.75 -2.25 0.89
N LYS A 269 -9.02 -3.37 1.56
CA LYS A 269 -8.14 -3.95 2.58
C LYS A 269 -6.76 -4.30 2.03
N GLY A 270 -6.69 -4.88 0.83
CA GLY A 270 -5.42 -5.32 0.25
C GLY A 270 -4.50 -4.14 -0.08
N LEU A 271 -5.07 -2.98 -0.44
CA LEU A 271 -4.30 -1.75 -0.64
C LEU A 271 -3.73 -1.19 0.66
N ARG A 272 -4.47 -1.31 1.77
CA ARG A 272 -3.97 -0.88 3.08
C ARG A 272 -2.83 -1.75 3.58
N GLU A 273 -2.94 -3.07 3.40
CA GLU A 273 -1.87 -4.02 3.72
C GLU A 273 -0.61 -3.71 2.90
N LEU A 274 -0.78 -3.60 1.57
CA LEU A 274 0.33 -3.27 0.67
C LEU A 274 0.94 -1.89 0.94
N ALA A 275 0.16 -0.91 1.40
CA ALA A 275 0.67 0.40 1.80
C ALA A 275 1.56 0.34 3.04
N GLY A 276 1.23 -0.51 4.02
CA GLY A 276 2.07 -0.75 5.19
C GLY A 276 3.41 -1.38 4.82
N GLU A 277 3.39 -2.39 3.95
CA GLU A 277 4.60 -3.02 3.40
C GLU A 277 5.45 -2.04 2.58
N ALA A 278 4.81 -1.20 1.75
CA ALA A 278 5.52 -0.19 0.97
C ALA A 278 6.18 0.86 1.86
N LEU A 279 5.50 1.36 2.89
CA LEU A 279 6.09 2.29 3.86
C LEU A 279 7.32 1.66 4.55
N SER A 280 7.20 0.39 4.96
CA SER A 280 8.30 -0.38 5.55
C SER A 280 9.50 -0.51 4.60
N ALA A 281 9.27 -0.78 3.31
CA ALA A 281 10.34 -0.88 2.32
C ALA A 281 11.06 0.45 2.03
N LEU A 282 10.41 1.59 2.29
CA LEU A 282 11.00 2.93 2.14
C LEU A 282 11.88 3.34 3.33
N VAL A 283 11.71 2.71 4.51
CA VAL A 283 12.45 3.05 5.74
C VAL A 283 13.96 3.06 5.53
N LYS A 284 14.48 2.15 4.70
CA LYS A 284 15.92 2.01 4.43
C LYS A 284 16.60 3.27 3.90
N TYR A 285 15.84 4.20 3.30
CA TYR A 285 16.40 5.43 2.72
C TYR A 285 16.52 6.56 3.74
N ASP A 286 15.64 6.62 4.73
CA ASP A 286 15.70 7.62 5.81
C ASP A 286 15.02 7.10 7.10
N PRO A 287 15.69 6.23 7.87
CA PRO A 287 15.12 5.65 9.08
C PRO A 287 14.67 6.69 10.12
N GLU A 288 15.39 7.82 10.21
CA GLU A 288 15.11 8.88 11.18
C GLU A 288 13.78 9.59 10.86
N HIS A 289 13.52 9.92 9.60
CA HIS A 289 12.24 10.52 9.20
C HIS A 289 11.06 9.61 9.52
N PHE A 290 11.18 8.30 9.23
CA PHE A 290 10.11 7.36 9.52
C PHE A 290 9.89 7.18 11.02
N ALA A 291 10.96 7.12 11.82
CA ALA A 291 10.89 6.99 13.27
C ALA A 291 10.33 8.24 13.97
N SER A 292 10.73 9.43 13.52
CA SER A 292 10.35 10.70 14.14
C SER A 292 9.00 11.20 13.63
N SER A 293 8.88 11.40 12.32
CA SER A 293 7.78 12.13 11.68
C SER A 293 6.64 11.21 11.25
N VAL A 294 6.93 10.11 10.55
CA VAL A 294 5.88 9.22 10.02
C VAL A 294 5.17 8.49 11.16
N LEU A 295 5.91 7.90 12.11
CA LEU A 295 5.32 7.25 13.29
C LEU A 295 4.53 8.23 14.16
N GLU A 296 4.97 9.48 14.29
CA GLU A 296 4.23 10.51 15.03
C GLU A 296 2.84 10.78 14.44
N LYS A 297 2.71 10.78 13.10
CA LYS A 297 1.42 10.89 12.41
C LYS A 297 0.59 9.60 12.50
N LEU A 298 1.22 8.43 12.37
CA LEU A 298 0.53 7.13 12.34
C LEU A 298 -0.10 6.72 13.68
N ILE A 299 0.59 6.94 14.80
CA ILE A 299 0.13 6.49 16.12
C ILE A 299 -1.26 7.07 16.47
N PRO A 300 -1.55 8.38 16.30
CA PRO A 300 -2.90 8.90 16.47
C PRO A 300 -3.94 8.26 15.55
N PHE A 301 -3.57 7.93 14.30
CA PHE A 301 -4.47 7.31 13.35
C PHE A 301 -4.89 5.89 13.73
N THR A 302 -4.12 5.18 14.58
CA THR A 302 -4.54 3.86 15.13
C THR A 302 -5.74 3.96 16.07
N LEU A 303 -6.20 5.16 16.41
CA LEU A 303 -7.40 5.42 17.20
C LEU A 303 -8.47 6.19 16.40
N SER A 304 -8.30 6.33 15.09
CA SER A 304 -9.28 6.97 14.21
C SER A 304 -10.66 6.31 14.35
N SER A 305 -11.73 7.10 14.23
CA SER A 305 -13.10 6.61 14.17
C SER A 305 -13.36 5.84 12.87
N ASP A 306 -12.68 6.20 11.78
CA ASP A 306 -12.72 5.48 10.52
C ASP A 306 -11.95 4.15 10.62
N LEU A 307 -12.64 3.06 10.27
CA LEU A 307 -12.08 1.71 10.34
C LEU A 307 -10.92 1.50 9.37
N CYS A 308 -10.99 2.09 8.17
CA CYS A 308 -9.99 1.87 7.13
C CYS A 308 -8.66 2.51 7.56
N MET A 309 -8.71 3.80 7.92
CA MET A 309 -7.59 4.56 8.46
C MET A 309 -6.99 3.87 9.68
N ARG A 310 -7.83 3.48 10.64
CA ARG A 310 -7.37 2.80 11.85
C ARG A 310 -6.62 1.50 11.55
N HIS A 311 -7.21 0.64 10.71
CA HIS A 311 -6.61 -0.63 10.34
C HIS A 311 -5.27 -0.43 9.61
N GLY A 312 -5.23 0.43 8.59
CA GLY A 312 -4.01 0.67 7.84
C GLY A 312 -2.92 1.33 8.69
N ALA A 313 -3.28 2.26 9.57
CA ALA A 313 -2.33 2.87 10.49
C ALA A 313 -1.75 1.85 11.48
N THR A 314 -2.55 0.93 12.03
CA THR A 314 -2.04 -0.14 12.89
C THR A 314 -1.04 -1.04 12.15
N LEU A 315 -1.34 -1.45 10.92
CA LEU A 315 -0.41 -2.25 10.13
C LEU A 315 0.85 -1.47 9.75
N ALA A 316 0.71 -0.25 9.23
CA ALA A 316 1.86 0.57 8.84
C ALA A 316 2.79 0.86 10.04
N THR A 317 2.23 1.12 11.22
CA THR A 317 3.03 1.29 12.45
C THR A 317 3.80 0.02 12.78
N ALA A 318 3.17 -1.16 12.64
CA ALA A 318 3.82 -2.45 12.88
C ALA A 318 4.99 -2.70 11.92
N GLU A 319 4.74 -2.54 10.62
CA GLU A 319 5.73 -2.82 9.58
C GLU A 319 6.91 -1.83 9.61
N ILE A 320 6.68 -0.56 9.94
CA ILE A 320 7.75 0.43 10.11
C ILE A 320 8.62 0.09 11.33
N VAL A 321 8.02 -0.28 12.47
CA VAL A 321 8.80 -0.65 13.66
C VAL A 321 9.68 -1.86 13.37
N LEU A 322 9.16 -2.85 12.65
CA LEU A 322 9.93 -4.01 12.22
C LEU A 322 11.07 -3.64 11.26
N ALA A 323 10.81 -2.83 10.25
CA ALA A 323 11.85 -2.38 9.33
C ALA A 323 12.93 -1.56 10.02
N LEU A 324 12.57 -0.64 10.91
CA LEU A 324 13.55 0.13 11.68
C LEU A 324 14.48 -0.80 12.47
N HIS A 325 13.95 -1.86 13.07
CA HIS A 325 14.77 -2.87 13.73
C HIS A 325 15.68 -3.63 12.75
N GLN A 326 15.16 -4.04 11.59
CA GLN A 326 15.93 -4.76 10.55
C GLN A 326 17.08 -3.92 9.96
N PHE A 327 16.96 -2.59 10.00
CA PHE A 327 18.01 -1.65 9.59
C PHE A 327 18.82 -1.11 10.79
N ASP A 328 18.80 -1.81 11.93
CA ASP A 328 19.55 -1.50 13.15
C ASP A 328 19.30 -0.08 13.70
N TYR A 329 18.13 0.51 13.40
CA TYR A 329 17.75 1.82 13.89
C TYR A 329 17.05 1.72 15.26
N ALA A 330 17.69 2.25 16.29
CA ALA A 330 17.13 2.26 17.64
C ALA A 330 16.11 3.38 17.84
N LEU A 331 14.84 3.01 18.09
CA LEU A 331 13.79 3.95 18.46
C LEU A 331 14.11 4.65 19.79
N ALA A 332 13.89 5.97 19.84
CA ALA A 332 13.97 6.74 21.08
C ALA A 332 12.98 6.21 22.14
N THR A 333 13.38 6.24 23.42
CA THR A 333 12.60 5.68 24.54
C THR A 333 11.16 6.18 24.60
N GLU A 334 10.93 7.47 24.33
CA GLU A 334 9.57 8.02 24.30
C GLU A 334 8.74 7.46 23.14
N LYS A 335 9.34 7.29 21.96
CA LYS A 335 8.66 6.68 20.80
C LYS A 335 8.35 5.20 21.07
N GLN A 336 9.27 4.46 21.70
CA GLN A 336 9.03 3.08 22.12
C GLN A 336 7.83 2.97 23.08
N LYS A 337 7.72 3.88 24.05
CA LYS A 337 6.55 3.93 24.96
C LYS A 337 5.25 4.21 24.22
N GLN A 338 5.26 5.12 23.25
CA GLN A 338 4.09 5.42 22.43
C GLN A 338 3.66 4.20 21.60
N VAL A 339 4.60 3.52 20.94
CA VAL A 339 4.35 2.28 20.17
C VAL A 339 3.81 1.18 21.09
N ALA A 340 4.42 0.97 22.27
CA ALA A 340 3.97 -0.02 23.24
C ALA A 340 2.54 0.25 23.76
N ALA A 341 2.09 1.50 23.75
CA ALA A 341 0.77 1.90 24.21
C ALA A 341 -0.35 1.73 23.15
N VAL A 342 -0.02 1.45 21.88
CA VAL A 342 -1.00 1.36 20.78
C VAL A 342 -2.08 0.33 21.08
N VAL A 343 -1.71 -0.92 21.39
CA VAL A 343 -2.69 -1.99 21.65
C VAL A 343 -3.52 -1.69 22.91
N PRO A 344 -2.93 -1.37 24.08
CA PRO A 344 -3.72 -0.94 25.24
C PRO A 344 -4.69 0.23 24.97
N ALA A 345 -4.30 1.18 24.12
CA ALA A 345 -5.17 2.30 23.75
C ALA A 345 -6.36 1.84 22.88
N ILE A 346 -6.13 0.95 21.90
CA ILE A 346 -7.18 0.32 21.08
C ILE A 346 -8.17 -0.45 21.97
N GLU A 347 -7.67 -1.20 22.95
CA GLU A 347 -8.51 -1.94 23.92
C GLU A 347 -9.36 -1.00 24.77
N LYS A 348 -8.72 0.04 25.35
CA LYS A 348 -9.40 1.05 26.17
C LYS A 348 -10.50 1.76 25.39
N ALA A 349 -10.26 2.04 24.11
CA ALA A 349 -11.24 2.64 23.20
C ALA A 349 -12.30 1.65 22.68
N ARG A 350 -12.23 0.36 23.08
CA ARG A 350 -13.19 -0.71 22.73
C ARG A 350 -13.33 -0.93 21.22
N LEU A 351 -12.23 -0.75 20.47
CA LEU A 351 -12.24 -0.75 19.01
C LEU A 351 -12.26 -2.16 18.37
N TYR A 352 -12.37 -3.21 19.18
CA TYR A 352 -12.65 -4.58 18.73
C TYR A 352 -14.15 -4.89 18.58
N ARG A 353 -15.03 -3.96 18.93
CA ARG A 353 -16.49 -4.17 18.87
C ARG A 353 -17.07 -3.79 17.51
N GLY A 354 -18.17 -4.43 17.14
CA GLY A 354 -18.92 -4.15 15.91
C GLY A 354 -18.34 -4.82 14.67
N LYS A 355 -18.86 -4.45 13.49
CA LYS A 355 -18.58 -5.11 12.20
C LYS A 355 -17.09 -5.07 11.78
N GLY A 356 -16.31 -4.10 12.30
CA GLY A 356 -14.88 -3.96 12.02
C GLY A 356 -13.95 -4.65 13.01
N GLY A 357 -14.49 -5.33 14.03
CA GLY A 357 -13.70 -5.93 15.10
C GLY A 357 -12.72 -7.00 14.62
N GLU A 358 -13.17 -7.89 13.74
CA GLU A 358 -12.35 -8.97 13.19
C GLU A 358 -11.12 -8.47 12.43
N ILE A 359 -11.31 -7.43 11.63
CA ILE A 359 -10.27 -6.74 10.88
C ILE A 359 -9.22 -6.16 11.85
N MET A 360 -9.66 -5.51 12.93
CA MET A 360 -8.75 -4.96 13.95
C MET A 360 -8.01 -6.04 14.73
N ARG A 361 -8.64 -7.19 15.04
CA ARG A 361 -7.97 -8.29 15.74
C ARG A 361 -6.82 -8.88 14.95
N SER A 362 -7.01 -9.04 13.64
CA SER A 362 -5.95 -9.48 12.73
C SER A 362 -4.81 -8.47 12.71
N ALA A 363 -5.13 -7.18 12.54
CA ALA A 363 -4.12 -6.11 12.50
C ALA A 363 -3.34 -5.97 13.81
N VAL A 364 -4.00 -6.07 14.97
CA VAL A 364 -3.35 -6.03 16.28
C VAL A 364 -2.48 -7.27 16.52
N SER A 365 -2.90 -8.45 16.06
CA SER A 365 -2.06 -9.64 16.16
C SER A 365 -0.78 -9.47 15.34
N ARG A 366 -0.89 -8.97 14.10
CA ARG A 366 0.28 -8.61 13.28
C ARG A 366 1.14 -7.52 13.94
N PHE A 367 0.53 -6.53 14.57
CA PHE A 367 1.27 -5.52 15.33
C PHE A 367 2.10 -6.14 16.46
N ILE A 368 1.49 -7.04 17.25
CA ILE A 368 2.19 -7.75 18.33
C ILE A 368 3.32 -8.61 17.77
N GLU A 369 3.10 -9.31 16.65
CA GLU A 369 4.15 -10.07 15.96
C GLU A 369 5.36 -9.19 15.61
N CYS A 370 5.13 -8.05 14.96
CA CYS A 370 6.20 -7.14 14.52
C CYS A 370 6.99 -6.55 15.70
N ILE A 371 6.32 -6.05 16.74
CA ILE A 371 7.03 -5.47 17.90
C ILE A 371 7.80 -6.54 18.69
N SER A 372 7.29 -7.78 18.72
CA SER A 372 7.95 -8.91 19.40
C SER A 372 9.19 -9.35 18.62
N SER A 373 9.08 -9.45 17.30
CA SER A 373 10.21 -9.73 16.41
C SER A 373 11.29 -8.65 16.49
N SER A 374 10.88 -7.41 16.78
CA SER A 374 11.78 -6.27 16.98
C SER A 374 12.35 -6.17 18.40
N HIS A 375 11.98 -7.09 19.29
CA HIS A 375 12.34 -7.08 20.72
C HIS A 375 12.08 -5.73 21.41
N LEU A 376 10.98 -5.05 21.06
CA LEU A 376 10.63 -3.75 21.64
C LEU A 376 10.54 -3.84 23.17
N LEU A 377 11.08 -2.86 23.90
CA LEU A 377 11.05 -2.87 25.36
C LEU A 377 9.63 -2.63 25.89
N LEU A 378 9.07 -3.64 26.56
CA LEU A 378 7.71 -3.60 27.10
C LEU A 378 7.68 -3.70 28.63
N PRO A 379 6.95 -2.83 29.35
CA PRO A 379 6.62 -3.02 30.75
C PRO A 379 5.82 -4.32 30.98
N GLU A 380 6.04 -4.98 32.12
CA GLU A 380 5.37 -6.26 32.46
C GLU A 380 3.83 -6.16 32.48
N LYS A 381 3.26 -4.98 32.73
CA LYS A 381 1.82 -4.74 32.62
C LYS A 381 1.33 -4.80 31.17
N ILE A 382 2.10 -4.22 30.24
CA ILE A 382 1.76 -4.22 28.82
C ILE A 382 1.92 -5.63 28.26
N LYS A 383 3.01 -6.34 28.59
CA LYS A 383 3.19 -7.76 28.20
C LYS A 383 1.98 -8.63 28.54
N ARG A 384 1.46 -8.52 29.77
CA ARG A 384 0.25 -9.25 30.20
C ARG A 384 -0.97 -8.86 29.37
N SER A 385 -1.21 -7.56 29.16
CA SER A 385 -2.32 -7.08 28.32
C SER A 385 -2.22 -7.61 26.88
N LEU A 386 -1.03 -7.60 26.26
CA LEU A 386 -0.84 -8.15 24.91
C LEU A 386 -1.09 -9.66 24.86
N LEU A 387 -0.61 -10.41 25.86
CA LEU A 387 -0.86 -11.85 25.96
C LEU A 387 -2.35 -12.16 26.15
N ASP A 388 -3.07 -11.34 26.91
CA ASP A 388 -4.53 -11.44 27.05
C ASP A 388 -5.22 -11.16 25.70
N THR A 389 -4.80 -10.14 24.96
CA THR A 389 -5.30 -9.85 23.60
C THR A 389 -5.09 -11.06 22.67
N LEU A 390 -3.88 -11.63 22.65
CA LEU A 390 -3.57 -12.81 21.84
C LEU A 390 -4.41 -14.01 22.26
N THR A 391 -4.56 -14.24 23.56
CA THR A 391 -5.39 -15.34 24.08
C THR A 391 -6.84 -15.20 23.63
N GLU A 392 -7.41 -14.00 23.66
CA GLU A 392 -8.77 -13.78 23.18
C GLU A 392 -8.89 -13.97 21.66
N ASN A 393 -7.85 -13.60 20.89
CA ASN A 393 -7.82 -13.83 19.44
C ASN A 393 -7.65 -15.33 19.09
N LEU A 394 -6.92 -16.11 19.88
CA LEU A 394 -6.82 -17.57 19.73
C LEU A 394 -8.16 -18.26 19.95
N ARG A 395 -9.01 -17.72 20.83
CA ARG A 395 -10.34 -18.24 21.13
C ARG A 395 -11.41 -17.80 20.12
N HIS A 396 -11.02 -17.06 19.08
CA HIS A 396 -11.94 -16.50 18.09
C HIS A 396 -12.43 -17.57 17.09
N PRO A 397 -13.73 -17.60 16.72
CA PRO A 397 -14.25 -18.61 15.78
C PRO A 397 -13.66 -18.56 14.36
N ASN A 398 -13.23 -17.38 13.91
CA ASN A 398 -12.62 -17.17 12.60
C ASN A 398 -11.15 -17.66 12.59
N SER A 399 -10.86 -18.68 11.79
CA SER A 399 -9.54 -19.32 11.68
C SER A 399 -8.44 -18.37 11.18
N GLN A 400 -8.78 -17.36 10.38
CA GLN A 400 -7.79 -16.37 9.93
C GLN A 400 -7.24 -15.56 11.12
N ILE A 401 -8.10 -15.16 12.05
CA ILE A 401 -7.69 -14.45 13.28
C ILE A 401 -6.83 -15.37 14.15
N GLN A 402 -7.23 -16.64 14.29
CA GLN A 402 -6.46 -17.62 15.04
C GLN A 402 -5.05 -17.79 14.46
N ASN A 403 -4.92 -17.96 13.14
CA ASN A 403 -3.63 -18.14 12.48
C ASN A 403 -2.69 -16.95 12.68
N VAL A 404 -3.19 -15.72 12.53
CA VAL A 404 -2.38 -14.52 12.77
C VAL A 404 -2.01 -14.39 14.26
N ALA A 405 -2.92 -14.74 15.17
CA ALA A 405 -2.65 -14.73 16.60
C ALA A 405 -1.62 -15.79 17.03
N VAL A 406 -1.66 -16.98 16.43
CA VAL A 406 -0.66 -18.05 16.65
C VAL A 406 0.72 -17.58 16.21
N LYS A 407 0.83 -16.97 15.02
CA LYS A 407 2.11 -16.43 14.52
C LYS A 407 2.66 -15.31 15.41
N ALA A 408 1.77 -14.45 15.92
CA ALA A 408 2.13 -13.41 16.87
C ALA A 408 2.57 -14.00 18.22
N LEU A 409 1.90 -15.05 18.70
CA LEU A 409 2.24 -15.74 19.94
C LEU A 409 3.64 -16.36 19.88
N GLU A 410 3.99 -17.02 18.77
CA GLU A 410 5.32 -17.61 18.54
C GLU A 410 6.44 -16.60 18.84
N HIS A 411 6.39 -15.44 18.18
CA HIS A 411 7.38 -14.38 18.35
C HIS A 411 7.30 -13.73 19.73
N PHE A 412 6.09 -13.53 20.26
CA PHE A 412 5.87 -12.91 21.56
C PHE A 412 6.47 -13.74 22.71
N VAL A 413 6.23 -15.05 22.69
CA VAL A 413 6.73 -15.98 23.71
C VAL A 413 8.26 -16.01 23.68
N GLN A 414 8.85 -16.14 22.48
CA GLN A 414 10.30 -16.13 22.31
C GLN A 414 10.93 -14.83 22.81
N ALA A 415 10.35 -13.68 22.48
CA ALA A 415 10.91 -12.38 22.83
C ALA A 415 10.80 -12.05 24.32
N TYR A 416 9.69 -12.42 24.96
CA TYR A 416 9.33 -11.84 26.28
C TYR A 416 9.14 -12.84 27.41
N LEU A 417 8.95 -14.14 27.12
CA LEU A 417 8.65 -15.15 28.12
C LEU A 417 9.81 -16.14 28.35
N VAL A 418 10.64 -16.43 27.34
CA VAL A 418 11.78 -17.36 27.47
C VAL A 418 12.95 -16.77 28.26
N THR A 419 13.22 -15.47 28.10
CA THR A 419 14.44 -14.80 28.63
C THR A 419 14.45 -14.58 30.14
N LYS A 420 13.37 -14.85 30.87
CA LYS A 420 13.34 -14.84 32.33
C LYS A 420 12.91 -16.21 32.80
N ASN A 421 13.67 -16.80 33.75
CA ASN A 421 13.28 -17.96 34.57
C ASN A 421 12.00 -17.65 35.38
N ASN A 422 10.89 -17.40 34.69
CA ASN A 422 9.67 -16.88 35.27
C ASN A 422 8.75 -18.04 35.61
N GLU A 423 8.27 -18.05 36.85
CA GLU A 423 7.22 -18.92 37.38
C GLU A 423 5.91 -18.90 36.55
N GLY A 424 5.76 -17.96 35.61
CA GLY A 424 4.64 -17.88 34.66
C GLY A 424 4.77 -18.75 33.39
N ALA A 425 5.95 -19.28 33.08
CA ALA A 425 6.21 -20.12 31.90
C ALA A 425 5.38 -21.42 31.90
N GLY A 426 5.33 -22.12 33.04
CA GLY A 426 4.50 -23.31 33.21
C GLY A 426 2.99 -23.03 33.21
N SER A 427 2.59 -21.78 33.46
CA SER A 427 1.18 -21.36 33.52
C SER A 427 0.53 -21.36 32.14
N ILE A 428 1.23 -20.89 31.09
CA ILE A 428 0.62 -20.81 29.75
C ILE A 428 0.47 -22.19 29.08
N THR A 429 1.46 -23.07 29.21
CA THR A 429 1.39 -24.45 28.68
C THR A 429 0.23 -25.19 29.35
N SER A 430 0.09 -25.06 30.68
CA SER A 430 -1.00 -25.69 31.43
C SER A 430 -2.37 -25.14 31.02
N LYS A 431 -2.49 -23.82 30.87
CA LYS A 431 -3.72 -23.17 30.41
C LYS A 431 -4.16 -23.67 29.02
N TYR A 432 -3.24 -23.77 28.06
CA TYR A 432 -3.59 -24.28 26.73
C TYR A 432 -3.92 -25.77 26.74
N LEU A 433 -3.28 -26.57 27.59
CA LEU A 433 -3.62 -28.00 27.78
C LEU A 433 -5.03 -28.21 28.34
N GLU A 434 -5.43 -27.41 29.32
CA GLU A 434 -6.79 -27.46 29.88
C GLU A 434 -7.85 -27.12 28.82
N GLN A 435 -7.53 -26.11 27.99
CA GLN A 435 -8.38 -25.62 26.91
C GLN A 435 -8.57 -26.59 25.73
N LEU A 436 -7.72 -27.61 25.59
CA LEU A 436 -7.92 -28.67 24.57
C LEU A 436 -9.19 -29.49 24.78
N THR A 437 -9.81 -29.43 25.96
CA THR A 437 -11.07 -30.10 26.28
C THR A 437 -12.21 -29.12 26.56
N ASP A 438 -12.08 -27.87 26.11
CA ASP A 438 -13.12 -26.84 26.25
C ASP A 438 -14.36 -27.19 25.40
N GLN A 439 -15.56 -26.84 25.90
CA GLN A 439 -16.81 -27.01 25.17
C GLN A 439 -16.85 -26.16 23.90
N ASN A 440 -16.17 -25.00 23.91
CA ASN A 440 -16.07 -24.13 22.76
C ASN A 440 -15.01 -24.66 21.78
N VAL A 441 -15.46 -25.11 20.61
CA VAL A 441 -14.60 -25.63 19.53
C VAL A 441 -13.51 -24.63 19.10
N ALA A 442 -13.81 -23.33 19.10
CA ALA A 442 -12.85 -22.30 18.74
C ALA A 442 -11.68 -22.23 19.73
N VAL A 443 -11.97 -22.42 21.02
CA VAL A 443 -10.94 -22.49 22.07
C VAL A 443 -10.04 -23.70 21.82
N ARG A 444 -10.62 -24.88 21.55
CA ARG A 444 -9.84 -26.09 21.25
C ARG A 444 -8.92 -25.90 20.04
N ARG A 445 -9.46 -25.38 18.93
CA ARG A 445 -8.72 -25.07 17.69
C ARG A 445 -7.52 -24.16 17.95
N GLY A 446 -7.72 -23.07 18.68
CA GLY A 446 -6.68 -22.08 18.96
C GLY A 446 -5.60 -22.61 19.89
N SER A 447 -5.99 -23.28 20.98
CA SER A 447 -5.06 -23.81 21.98
C SER A 447 -4.21 -24.96 21.44
N ALA A 448 -4.75 -25.77 20.53
CA ALA A 448 -3.99 -26.80 19.82
C ALA A 448 -2.83 -26.22 19.00
N MET A 449 -3.10 -25.17 18.21
CA MET A 449 -2.06 -24.48 17.45
C MET A 449 -1.10 -23.69 18.35
N ALA A 450 -1.62 -23.08 19.42
CA ALA A 450 -0.81 -22.32 20.38
C ALA A 450 0.25 -23.21 21.06
N LEU A 451 -0.10 -24.43 21.44
CA LEU A 451 0.86 -25.42 21.96
C LEU A 451 1.94 -25.78 20.94
N GLY A 452 1.57 -25.83 19.65
CA GLY A 452 2.48 -26.11 18.54
C GLY A 452 3.61 -25.09 18.39
N VAL A 453 3.38 -23.83 18.73
CA VAL A 453 4.36 -22.74 18.55
C VAL A 453 5.11 -22.36 19.83
N LEU A 454 4.92 -23.11 20.93
CA LEU A 454 5.69 -22.86 22.14
C LEU A 454 7.14 -23.32 21.94
N PRO A 455 8.12 -22.55 22.44
CA PRO A 455 9.53 -22.91 22.36
C PRO A 455 9.85 -24.05 23.34
N TYR A 456 11.00 -24.69 23.15
CA TYR A 456 11.38 -25.89 23.88
C TYR A 456 11.37 -25.70 25.39
N GLU A 457 11.82 -24.55 25.89
CA GLU A 457 11.91 -24.25 27.32
C GLU A 457 10.55 -24.32 28.03
N LEU A 458 9.46 -24.09 27.31
CA LEU A 458 8.09 -24.16 27.83
C LEU A 458 7.44 -25.53 27.67
N LEU A 459 7.98 -26.36 26.77
CA LEU A 459 7.49 -27.71 26.49
C LEU A 459 8.26 -28.77 27.28
N ALA A 460 9.55 -28.57 27.53
CA ALA A 460 10.47 -29.57 28.08
C ALA A 460 10.05 -30.12 29.45
N ASN A 461 9.36 -29.34 30.28
CA ASN A 461 8.93 -29.80 31.60
C ASN A 461 7.62 -30.60 31.57
N ARG A 462 6.80 -30.46 30.52
CA ARG A 462 5.47 -31.10 30.41
C ARG A 462 5.25 -31.80 29.07
N TRP A 463 6.33 -32.12 28.35
CA TRP A 463 6.29 -32.66 27.00
C TRP A 463 5.40 -33.91 26.90
N ARG A 464 5.45 -34.79 27.91
CA ARG A 464 4.64 -36.01 27.98
C ARG A 464 3.15 -35.68 28.03
N ASP A 465 2.74 -34.78 28.92
CA ASP A 465 1.36 -34.33 29.05
C ASP A 465 0.87 -33.68 27.76
N VAL A 466 1.71 -32.85 27.13
CA VAL A 466 1.40 -32.17 25.87
C VAL A 466 1.16 -33.17 24.74
N LEU A 467 2.08 -34.11 24.54
CA LEU A 467 1.97 -35.10 23.47
C LEU A 467 0.75 -36.00 23.67
N LEU A 468 0.52 -36.51 24.89
CA LEU A 468 -0.62 -37.37 25.18
C LEU A 468 -1.95 -36.62 24.99
N LYS A 469 -2.05 -35.39 25.48
CA LYS A 469 -3.28 -34.60 25.37
C LYS A 469 -3.58 -34.24 23.91
N LEU A 470 -2.61 -33.75 23.14
CA LEU A 470 -2.78 -33.48 21.71
C LEU A 470 -3.11 -34.75 20.93
N SER A 471 -2.47 -35.89 21.26
CA SER A 471 -2.77 -37.19 20.65
C SER A 471 -4.21 -37.64 20.92
N SER A 472 -4.74 -37.34 22.11
CA SER A 472 -6.15 -37.58 22.44
C SER A 472 -7.10 -36.64 21.68
N SER A 473 -6.69 -35.39 21.46
CA SER A 473 -7.45 -34.38 20.69
C SER A 473 -7.44 -34.62 19.18
N CYS A 474 -6.60 -35.53 18.67
CA CYS A 474 -6.64 -35.97 17.28
C CYS A 474 -7.77 -36.98 17.00
N MET A 475 -8.35 -37.57 18.06
CA MET A 475 -9.38 -38.60 17.94
C MET A 475 -10.77 -37.99 17.78
N ILE A 476 -11.64 -38.68 17.04
CA ILE A 476 -13.06 -38.30 16.90
C ILE A 476 -13.72 -38.26 18.28
N GLU A 477 -14.38 -37.14 18.59
CA GLU A 477 -15.09 -36.97 19.83
C GLU A 477 -16.27 -37.96 19.97
N ASN A 478 -16.38 -38.59 21.14
CA ASN A 478 -17.41 -39.59 21.44
C ASN A 478 -18.83 -39.00 21.35
N LYS A 479 -18.97 -37.73 21.73
CA LYS A 479 -20.21 -36.96 21.72
C LYS A 479 -20.39 -36.28 20.36
N PRO A 480 -21.44 -36.59 19.58
CA PRO A 480 -21.67 -35.98 18.28
C PRO A 480 -21.71 -34.45 18.30
N GLU A 481 -22.27 -33.86 19.36
CA GLU A 481 -22.38 -32.42 19.57
C GLU A 481 -21.04 -31.71 19.77
N ASP A 482 -20.02 -32.43 20.23
CA ASP A 482 -18.68 -31.90 20.46
C ASP A 482 -17.78 -32.04 19.22
N ARG A 483 -18.22 -32.75 18.17
CA ARG A 483 -17.36 -33.06 17.02
C ARG A 483 -17.00 -31.82 16.24
N ASP A 484 -15.70 -31.63 16.04
CA ASP A 484 -15.18 -30.55 15.23
C ASP A 484 -13.94 -30.97 14.45
N ALA A 485 -14.07 -31.08 13.12
CA ALA A 485 -12.97 -31.52 12.26
C ALA A 485 -11.77 -30.56 12.31
N GLU A 486 -12.02 -29.24 12.30
CA GLU A 486 -10.96 -28.23 12.36
C GLU A 486 -10.15 -28.28 13.67
N ALA A 487 -10.79 -28.58 14.80
CA ALA A 487 -10.09 -28.78 16.07
C ALA A 487 -9.13 -29.97 15.99
N ARG A 488 -9.55 -31.08 15.37
CA ARG A 488 -8.69 -32.26 15.16
C ARG A 488 -7.55 -31.97 14.20
N VAL A 489 -7.80 -31.24 13.11
CA VAL A 489 -6.74 -30.76 12.18
C VAL A 489 -5.70 -29.94 12.91
N ASN A 490 -6.15 -28.96 13.70
CA ASN A 490 -5.26 -28.11 14.46
C ASN A 490 -4.52 -28.89 15.55
N ALA A 491 -5.13 -29.92 16.14
CA ALA A 491 -4.45 -30.84 17.06
C ALA A 491 -3.35 -31.63 16.36
N VAL A 492 -3.61 -32.17 15.15
CA VAL A 492 -2.59 -32.87 14.35
C VAL A 492 -1.45 -31.93 13.97
N LYS A 493 -1.77 -30.73 13.44
CA LYS A 493 -0.76 -29.71 13.10
C LYS A 493 0.06 -29.30 14.32
N GLY A 494 -0.61 -28.99 15.43
CA GLY A 494 0.03 -28.65 16.70
C GLY A 494 0.94 -29.77 17.20
N LEU A 495 0.49 -31.02 17.14
CA LEU A 495 1.26 -32.19 17.52
C LEU A 495 2.53 -32.34 16.68
N ILE A 496 2.44 -32.18 15.35
CA ILE A 496 3.58 -32.21 14.45
C ILE A 496 4.57 -31.08 14.78
N LEU A 497 4.10 -29.87 15.06
CA LEU A 497 4.95 -28.74 15.42
C LEU A 497 5.66 -28.97 16.77
N VAL A 498 4.95 -29.44 17.80
CA VAL A 498 5.54 -29.82 19.09
C VAL A 498 6.63 -30.87 18.90
N LEU A 499 6.37 -31.90 18.09
CA LEU A 499 7.36 -32.93 17.80
C LEU A 499 8.61 -32.36 17.12
N LYS A 500 8.45 -31.46 16.14
CA LYS A 500 9.58 -30.78 15.48
C LYS A 500 10.41 -30.03 16.50
N THR A 501 9.79 -29.22 17.36
CA THR A 501 10.50 -28.46 18.41
C THR A 501 11.24 -29.38 19.38
N LEU A 502 10.60 -30.43 19.89
CA LEU A 502 11.21 -31.37 20.84
C LEU A 502 12.34 -32.23 20.26
N THR A 503 12.33 -32.48 18.94
CA THR A 503 13.31 -33.36 18.26
C THR A 503 14.45 -32.61 17.59
N GLN A 504 14.26 -31.33 17.20
CA GLN A 504 15.29 -30.52 16.54
C GLN A 504 16.34 -29.98 17.52
N GLU A 505 15.99 -29.72 18.78
CA GLU A 505 16.96 -29.24 19.76
C GLU A 505 17.94 -30.35 20.20
N ARG A 506 19.24 -30.05 20.10
CA ARG A 506 20.37 -30.97 20.39
C ARG A 506 20.37 -31.54 21.83
N GLY A 507 19.46 -31.08 22.69
CA GLY A 507 19.25 -31.55 24.06
C GLY A 507 18.43 -32.84 24.20
N CYS A 508 18.12 -33.56 23.13
CA CYS A 508 17.32 -34.80 23.19
C CYS A 508 17.87 -35.89 24.16
N TYR A 509 19.15 -35.79 24.56
CA TYR A 509 19.77 -36.65 25.59
C TYR A 509 19.45 -36.25 27.05
N SER A 510 18.79 -35.11 27.32
CA SER A 510 18.36 -34.71 28.67
C SER A 510 16.90 -34.99 28.97
N ILE A 511 16.08 -35.32 27.95
CA ILE A 511 14.70 -35.82 28.15
C ILE A 511 14.69 -37.30 28.61
N SER A 512 15.86 -37.95 28.68
CA SER A 512 16.00 -39.25 29.34
C SER A 512 16.09 -39.11 30.87
N CYS A 513 15.16 -39.80 31.53
CA CYS A 513 15.06 -40.07 32.97
C CYS A 513 14.38 -39.01 33.87
N GLY A 514 13.05 -38.90 33.72
CA GLY A 514 12.15 -38.87 34.89
C GLY A 514 11.76 -40.30 35.30
N GLU A 515 11.27 -40.47 36.53
CA GLU A 515 11.12 -41.72 37.30
C GLU A 515 10.44 -42.93 36.60
N ASP A 516 9.76 -42.73 35.47
CA ASP A 516 9.05 -43.78 34.69
C ASP A 516 9.82 -44.37 33.49
N GLY A 517 11.04 -43.92 33.17
CA GLY A 517 11.93 -44.58 32.20
C GLY A 517 11.49 -44.63 30.72
N VAL A 518 10.34 -44.07 30.34
CA VAL A 518 9.87 -44.06 28.94
C VAL A 518 10.57 -42.94 28.16
N SER A 519 11.36 -43.30 27.15
CA SER A 519 11.99 -42.32 26.27
C SER A 519 10.97 -41.59 25.38
N LEU A 520 11.26 -40.33 25.04
CA LEU A 520 10.46 -39.54 24.09
C LEU A 520 10.16 -40.32 22.80
N TYR A 521 11.17 -40.96 22.22
CA TYR A 521 11.03 -41.78 21.02
C TYR A 521 10.11 -42.99 21.20
N HIS A 522 10.09 -43.61 22.39
CA HIS A 522 9.16 -44.70 22.68
C HIS A 522 7.71 -44.22 22.71
N LEU A 523 7.45 -43.05 23.31
CA LEU A 523 6.11 -42.44 23.32
C LEU A 523 5.68 -42.03 21.90
N ILE A 524 6.59 -41.44 21.12
CA ILE A 524 6.32 -41.06 19.72
C ILE A 524 5.91 -42.29 18.92
N LYS A 525 6.73 -43.36 18.98
CA LYS A 525 6.49 -44.59 18.22
C LYS A 525 5.16 -45.26 18.58
N ASN A 526 4.85 -45.35 19.87
CA ASN A 526 3.74 -46.19 20.32
C ASN A 526 2.44 -45.43 20.51
N GLU A 527 2.44 -44.17 20.92
CA GLU A 527 1.21 -43.41 21.16
C GLU A 527 0.96 -42.42 20.03
N VAL A 528 1.94 -41.57 19.72
CA VAL A 528 1.74 -40.47 18.77
C VAL A 528 1.51 -40.98 17.34
N MET A 529 2.34 -41.92 16.86
CA MET A 529 2.15 -42.51 15.53
C MET A 529 0.81 -43.26 15.42
N LEU A 530 0.37 -43.96 16.47
CA LEU A 530 -0.93 -44.61 16.48
C LEU A 530 -2.07 -43.59 16.37
N SER A 531 -2.01 -42.48 17.11
CA SER A 531 -2.99 -41.40 17.00
C SER A 531 -3.00 -40.76 15.61
N LEU A 532 -1.84 -40.52 15.02
CA LEU A 532 -1.74 -39.96 13.66
C LEU A 532 -2.29 -40.92 12.60
N PHE A 533 -2.00 -42.23 12.70
CA PHE A 533 -2.58 -43.22 11.78
C PHE A 533 -4.10 -43.30 11.92
N LYS A 534 -4.63 -43.26 13.14
CA LYS A 534 -6.08 -43.22 13.35
C LYS A 534 -6.72 -41.94 12.80
N ALA A 535 -6.01 -40.81 12.84
CA ALA A 535 -6.50 -39.56 12.25
C ALA A 535 -6.58 -39.62 10.71
N LEU A 536 -5.78 -40.45 10.05
CA LEU A 536 -5.89 -40.70 8.60
C LEU A 536 -7.15 -41.50 8.23
N ASP A 537 -7.72 -42.25 9.19
CA ASP A 537 -8.97 -42.98 9.01
C ASP A 537 -10.22 -42.11 9.33
N ASP A 538 -10.05 -40.80 9.55
CA ASP A 538 -11.13 -39.86 9.86
C ASP A 538 -11.81 -39.32 8.60
N TYR A 539 -12.85 -40.00 8.13
CA TYR A 539 -13.73 -39.58 7.02
C TYR A 539 -14.95 -38.77 7.50
N SER A 540 -14.78 -37.94 8.54
CA SER A 540 -15.85 -37.09 9.03
C SER A 540 -16.30 -36.10 7.95
N VAL A 541 -17.60 -36.04 7.72
CA VAL A 541 -18.26 -35.10 6.81
C VAL A 541 -18.87 -33.97 7.64
N ASP A 542 -18.62 -32.72 7.27
CA ASP A 542 -19.33 -31.56 7.81
C ASP A 542 -20.19 -30.89 6.72
N ASN A 543 -20.81 -29.75 7.04
CA ASN A 543 -21.68 -29.02 6.11
C ASN A 543 -20.98 -28.58 4.80
N ARG A 544 -19.65 -28.65 4.73
CA ARG A 544 -18.81 -28.30 3.57
C ARG A 544 -18.46 -29.53 2.71
N GLY A 545 -18.85 -30.74 3.12
CA GLY A 545 -18.53 -32.00 2.45
C GLY A 545 -17.55 -32.85 3.24
N ASP A 546 -16.87 -33.78 2.55
CA ASP A 546 -15.84 -34.62 3.16
C ASP A 546 -14.67 -33.73 3.60
N VAL A 547 -14.42 -33.69 4.90
CA VAL A 547 -13.31 -32.93 5.49
C VAL A 547 -12.09 -33.84 5.66
N GLY A 548 -12.22 -35.15 5.48
CA GLY A 548 -11.22 -36.18 5.78
C GLY A 548 -10.11 -36.40 4.74
N SER A 549 -10.17 -35.73 3.58
CA SER A 549 -9.08 -35.77 2.59
C SER A 549 -7.98 -34.77 2.95
N TRP A 550 -7.15 -35.16 3.92
CA TRP A 550 -6.00 -34.39 4.37
C TRP A 550 -4.81 -34.62 3.41
N ASP A 551 -4.74 -33.91 2.28
CA ASP A 551 -3.52 -33.90 1.45
C ASP A 551 -2.39 -33.16 2.22
N PRO A 552 -1.24 -33.81 2.49
CA PRO A 552 -0.09 -33.22 3.20
C PRO A 552 0.57 -32.03 2.52
#